data_AF-A0A936NJK5-F1
#
_entry.id   AF-A0A936NJK5-F1
#
_cell.length_a   1.000
_cell.length_b   1.000
_cell.length_c   1.000
_cell.angle_alpha   90.00
_cell.angle_beta   90.00
_cell.angle_gamma   90.00
#
_symmetry.space_group_name_H-M   'P 1'
#
loop_
_entity.id
_entity.type
_entity.pdbx_description
1 polymer ?
#
loop_
_entity_poly.entity_id
_entity_poly.type
_entity_poly.pdbx_seq_one_letter_code
_entity_poly.pdbx_strand_id
1 'polypeptide(L)'
;MAKGSVKPRPRKSLVNLEPPPRPRRPESLTSREQEILELIWAGFKNKEIGNRLKISVKTVEAHRANMMKKMRVSNTAQLLKTAIQGGSLRIR
;
A
#
# COMPACT_ATOMS: atom_id res chain seq x y z
N MET A 1 -23.86 46.69 42.77
CA MET A 1 -23.76 45.27 43.22
C MET A 1 -23.97 44.39 41.99
N ALA A 2 -22.95 44.08 41.19
CA ALA A 2 -21.88 43.09 41.41
C ALA A 2 -22.43 41.66 41.64
N LYS A 3 -22.64 40.90 40.55
CA LYS A 3 -22.26 39.49 40.45
C LYS A 3 -21.94 39.17 38.99
N GLY A 4 -20.64 38.96 38.73
CA GLY A 4 -20.15 38.47 37.46
C GLY A 4 -20.53 37.00 37.27
N SER A 5 -21.06 36.68 36.10
CA SER A 5 -21.14 35.31 35.63
C SER A 5 -20.04 35.06 34.62
N VAL A 6 -19.05 34.32 35.10
CA VAL A 6 -17.89 33.82 34.39
C VAL A 6 -18.35 33.09 33.12
N LYS A 7 -17.97 33.61 31.94
CA LYS A 7 -18.09 32.84 30.69
C LYS A 7 -17.20 31.60 30.81
N PRO A 8 -17.72 30.38 30.67
CA PRO A 8 -16.85 29.21 30.60
C PRO A 8 -16.04 29.30 29.31
N ARG A 9 -14.71 29.35 29.44
CA ARG A 9 -13.80 29.12 28.30
C ARG A 9 -13.63 27.61 28.16
N PRO A 10 -14.13 26.95 27.11
CA PRO A 10 -13.66 25.63 26.79
C PRO A 10 -12.21 25.76 26.28
N ARG A 11 -11.24 25.60 27.19
CA ARG A 11 -9.87 25.21 26.84
C ARG A 11 -9.91 23.74 26.43
N LYS A 12 -10.13 23.48 25.15
CA LYS A 12 -9.76 22.20 24.54
C LYS A 12 -9.21 22.47 23.16
N SER A 13 -7.89 22.66 23.17
CA SER A 13 -6.97 22.36 22.09
C SER A 13 -7.39 21.10 21.35
N LEU A 14 -8.06 21.27 20.22
CA LEU A 14 -8.40 20.21 19.29
C LEU A 14 -8.15 20.74 17.87
N VAL A 15 -6.88 20.86 17.52
CA VAL A 15 -6.48 20.68 16.12
C VAL A 15 -5.24 19.81 16.14
N ASN A 16 -5.47 18.51 16.30
CA ASN A 16 -4.52 17.54 15.76
C ASN A 16 -4.54 17.83 14.25
N LEU A 17 -3.49 18.48 13.74
CA LEU A 17 -3.30 18.67 12.31
C LEU A 17 -3.06 17.28 11.72
N GLU A 18 -4.14 16.54 11.46
CA GLU A 18 -4.09 15.38 10.59
C GLU A 18 -3.45 15.86 9.29
N PRO A 19 -2.27 15.35 8.92
CA PRO A 19 -1.61 15.77 7.70
C PRO A 19 -2.58 15.53 6.53
N PRO A 20 -2.57 16.42 5.51
CA PRO A 20 -3.48 16.33 4.38
C PRO A 20 -3.49 14.90 3.85
N PRO A 21 -4.64 14.38 3.36
CA PRO A 21 -4.69 13.06 2.76
C PRO A 21 -3.67 13.05 1.63
N ARG A 22 -2.50 12.44 1.89
CA ARG A 22 -1.46 12.22 0.90
C ARG A 22 -2.19 11.60 -0.28
N PRO A 23 -1.92 12.04 -1.53
CA PRO A 23 -2.63 11.54 -2.71
C PRO A 23 -2.69 10.04 -2.55
N ARG A 24 -3.92 9.50 -2.41
CA ARG A 24 -4.18 8.14 -1.94
C ARG A 24 -3.23 7.25 -2.70
N ARG A 25 -2.13 6.83 -2.04
CA ARG A 25 -1.15 5.98 -2.70
C ARG A 25 -1.98 4.80 -3.18
N PRO A 26 -1.94 4.45 -4.49
CA PRO A 26 -2.73 3.34 -4.99
C PRO A 26 -2.46 2.18 -4.05
N GLU A 27 -3.53 1.74 -3.39
CA GLU A 27 -3.52 0.99 -2.14
C GLU A 27 -2.32 0.06 -2.09
N SER A 28 -1.38 0.35 -1.17
CA SER A 28 -0.13 -0.40 -1.08
C SER A 28 -0.43 -1.90 -1.17
N LEU A 29 0.32 -2.59 -2.02
CA LEU A 29 0.28 -4.03 -2.12
C LEU A 29 0.43 -4.61 -0.70
N THR A 30 -0.31 -5.68 -0.40
CA THR A 30 -0.15 -6.39 0.87
C THR A 30 1.28 -6.93 0.97
N SER A 31 1.79 -7.22 2.18
CA SER A 31 3.16 -7.70 2.36
C SER A 31 3.49 -8.91 1.48
N ARG A 32 2.53 -9.83 1.30
CA ARG A 32 2.69 -11.00 0.40
C ARG A 32 2.75 -10.63 -1.07
N GLU A 33 1.94 -9.68 -1.49
CA GLU A 33 1.94 -9.17 -2.85
C GLU A 33 3.25 -8.43 -3.16
N GLN A 34 3.80 -7.68 -2.19
CA GLN A 34 5.10 -7.06 -2.29
C GLN A 34 6.22 -8.09 -2.41
N GLU A 35 6.21 -9.14 -1.58
CA GLU A 35 7.15 -10.27 -1.67
C GLU A 35 7.13 -10.91 -3.07
N ILE A 36 5.93 -11.19 -3.60
CA ILE A 36 5.80 -11.74 -4.95
C ILE A 36 6.35 -10.76 -5.98
N LEU A 37 6.02 -9.48 -5.86
CA LEU A 37 6.47 -8.46 -6.79
C LEU A 37 8.00 -8.29 -6.78
N GLU A 38 8.64 -8.32 -5.62
CA GLU A 38 10.10 -8.28 -5.47
C GLU A 38 10.76 -9.48 -6.14
N LEU A 39 10.17 -10.67 -6.00
CA LEU A 39 10.68 -11.86 -6.67
C LEU A 39 10.48 -11.81 -8.19
N ILE A 40 9.36 -11.26 -8.66
CA ILE A 40 9.15 -11.01 -10.10
C ILE A 40 10.19 -10.00 -10.61
N TRP A 41 10.45 -8.93 -9.86
CA TRP A 41 11.47 -7.92 -10.20
C TRP A 41 12.87 -8.53 -10.27
N ALA A 42 13.21 -9.42 -9.34
CA ALA A 42 14.47 -10.16 -9.33
C ALA A 42 14.57 -11.22 -10.45
N GLY A 43 13.53 -11.38 -11.28
CA GLY A 43 13.55 -12.28 -12.45
C GLY A 43 13.20 -13.74 -12.14
N PHE A 44 12.66 -14.05 -10.96
CA PHE A 44 12.26 -15.41 -10.63
C PHE A 44 11.02 -15.85 -11.42
N LYS A 45 11.00 -17.11 -11.85
CA LYS A 45 9.84 -17.69 -12.54
C LYS A 45 8.72 -17.98 -11.53
N ASN A 46 7.46 -18.03 -12.01
CA ASN A 46 6.30 -18.33 -11.15
C ASN A 46 6.47 -19.61 -10.31
N LYS A 47 7.14 -20.64 -10.86
CA LYS A 47 7.49 -21.87 -10.15
C LYS A 47 8.46 -21.63 -8.98
N GLU A 48 9.49 -20.83 -9.19
CA GLU A 48 10.47 -20.49 -8.17
C GLU A 48 9.88 -19.58 -7.09
N ILE A 49 9.07 -18.60 -7.50
CA ILE A 49 8.31 -17.73 -6.59
C ILE A 49 7.43 -18.58 -5.67
N GLY A 50 6.68 -19.53 -6.25
CA GLY A 50 5.86 -20.46 -5.48
C GLY A 50 6.69 -21.29 -4.50
N ASN A 51 7.80 -21.86 -4.96
CA ASN A 51 8.68 -22.65 -4.10
C ASN A 51 9.27 -21.82 -2.93
N ARG A 52 9.67 -20.58 -3.21
CA ARG A 52 10.31 -19.70 -2.23
C ARG A 52 9.33 -19.19 -1.17
N LEU A 53 8.10 -18.89 -1.60
CA LEU A 53 7.01 -18.47 -0.72
C LEU A 53 6.23 -19.65 -0.11
N LYS A 54 6.61 -20.90 -0.43
CA LYS A 54 5.90 -22.14 -0.06
C LYS A 54 4.41 -22.12 -0.44
N ILE A 55 4.08 -21.53 -1.59
CA ILE A 55 2.73 -21.46 -2.16
C ILE A 55 2.69 -22.12 -3.55
N SER A 56 1.52 -22.60 -3.95
CA SER A 56 1.38 -23.21 -5.28
C SER A 56 1.49 -22.16 -6.39
N VAL A 57 1.94 -22.55 -7.58
CA VAL A 57 2.03 -21.66 -8.75
C VAL A 57 0.67 -21.04 -9.08
N LYS A 58 -0.41 -21.82 -8.93
CA LYS A 58 -1.79 -21.33 -9.07
C LYS A 58 -2.12 -20.21 -8.09
N THR A 59 -1.58 -20.29 -6.86
CA THR A 59 -1.74 -19.27 -5.84
C THR A 59 -0.96 -18.01 -6.21
N VAL A 60 0.26 -18.13 -6.76
CA VAL A 60 1.03 -17.00 -7.30
C VAL A 60 0.23 -16.28 -8.41
N GLU A 61 -0.41 -17.02 -9.30
CA GLU A 61 -1.25 -16.46 -10.35
C GLU A 61 -2.48 -15.74 -9.78
N ALA A 62 -3.15 -16.31 -8.79
CA ALA A 62 -4.27 -15.68 -8.10
C ALA A 62 -3.84 -14.37 -7.40
N HIS A 63 -2.68 -14.38 -6.72
CA HIS A 63 -2.12 -13.16 -6.15
C HIS A 63 -1.80 -12.13 -7.23
N ARG A 64 -1.22 -12.52 -8.38
CA ARG A 64 -0.99 -11.59 -9.51
C ARG A 64 -2.29 -11.00 -10.04
N ALA A 65 -3.35 -11.80 -10.20
CA ALA A 65 -4.64 -11.29 -10.63
C ALA A 65 -5.22 -10.26 -9.64
N ASN A 66 -5.11 -10.52 -8.34
CA ASN A 66 -5.52 -9.58 -7.30
C ASN A 66 -4.67 -8.30 -7.30
N MET A 67 -3.34 -8.41 -7.42
CA MET A 67 -2.43 -7.27 -7.54
C MET A 67 -2.75 -6.42 -8.77
N MET A 68 -2.96 -7.06 -9.92
CA MET A 68 -3.31 -6.41 -11.18
C MET A 68 -4.64 -5.67 -11.08
N LYS A 69 -5.65 -6.30 -10.45
CA LYS A 69 -6.95 -5.67 -10.19
C LYS A 69 -6.83 -4.48 -9.24
N LYS A 70 -6.03 -4.62 -8.18
CA LYS A 70 -5.81 -3.58 -7.16
C LYS A 70 -5.07 -2.36 -7.73
N MET A 71 -4.04 -2.60 -8.54
CA MET A 71 -3.26 -1.54 -9.19
C MET A 71 -3.85 -1.07 -10.52
N ARG A 72 -4.98 -1.66 -10.96
CA ARG A 72 -5.65 -1.38 -12.25
C ARG A 72 -4.70 -1.47 -13.45
N VAL A 73 -3.83 -2.47 -13.45
CA VAL A 73 -2.87 -2.73 -14.53
C VAL A 73 -3.21 -4.03 -15.24
N SER A 74 -2.94 -4.10 -16.54
CA SER A 74 -3.22 -5.28 -17.36
C SER A 74 -2.01 -6.17 -17.55
N ASN A 75 -0.82 -5.69 -17.22
CA ASN A 75 0.43 -6.40 -17.44
C ASN A 75 1.31 -6.35 -16.19
N THR A 76 2.10 -7.40 -15.97
CA THR A 76 3.09 -7.48 -14.89
C THR A 76 4.22 -6.47 -15.06
N ALA A 77 4.61 -6.18 -16.30
CA ALA A 77 5.57 -5.09 -16.56
C ALA A 77 5.01 -3.72 -16.11
N GLN A 78 3.71 -3.47 -16.36
CA GLN A 78 3.03 -2.29 -15.84
C GLN A 78 2.91 -2.34 -14.32
N LEU A 79 2.61 -3.50 -13.73
CA LEU A 79 2.56 -3.69 -12.28
C LEU A 79 3.88 -3.26 -11.63
N LEU A 80 5.01 -3.75 -12.15
CA LEU A 80 6.36 -3.38 -11.69
C LEU A 80 6.60 -1.88 -11.86
N LYS A 81 6.34 -1.34 -13.05
CA LYS A 81 6.52 0.09 -13.33
C LYS A 81 5.71 0.97 -12.38
N THR A 82 4.43 0.65 -12.19
CA THR A 82 3.53 1.39 -11.29
C THR A 82 3.94 1.21 -9.84
N ALA A 83 4.48 0.05 -9.44
CA ALA A 83 4.98 -0.15 -8.09
C ALA A 83 6.26 0.63 -7.81
N ILE A 84 7.16 0.75 -8.79
CA ILE A 84 8.36 1.59 -8.73
C ILE A 84 7.97 3.07 -8.65
N GLN A 85 7.08 3.52 -9.56
CA GLN A 85 6.59 4.90 -9.59
C GLN A 85 5.81 5.27 -8.32
N GLY A 86 5.04 4.33 -7.77
CA GLY A 86 4.30 4.51 -6.52
C GLY A 86 5.14 4.42 -5.25
N GLY A 87 6.44 4.10 -5.37
CA GLY A 87 7.34 3.89 -4.23
C GLY A 87 7.05 2.62 -3.41
N SER A 88 6.20 1.73 -3.93
CA SER A 88 5.85 0.44 -3.32
C SER A 88 6.93 -0.62 -3.53
N LEU A 89 7.74 -0.49 -4.59
CA LEU A 89 8.92 -1.30 -4.84
C LEU A 89 10.13 -0.37 -4.95
N ARG A 90 11.06 -0.48 -4.00
CA ARG A 90 12.27 0.33 -4.00
C ARG A 90 13.41 -0.45 -4.64
N ILE A 91 13.73 -0.11 -5.88
CA ILE A 91 14.92 -0.62 -6.55
C ILE A 91 16.12 0.00 -5.83
N ARG A 92 17.00 -0.83 -5.27
CA ARG A 92 18.20 -0.40 -4.57
C ARG A 92 19.41 -1.03 -5.22
#